data_AF-A0AAE3LBJ1-F1
#
_entry.id   AF-A0AAE3LBJ1-F1
#
_cell.length_a   1.000
_cell.length_b   1.000
_cell.length_c   1.000
_cell.angle_alpha   90.00
_cell.angle_beta   90.00
_cell.angle_gamma   90.00
#
_symmetry.space_group_name_H-M   'P 1'
#
loop_
_entity.id
_entity.type
_entity.pdbx_description
1 polymer ?
#
loop_
_entity_poly.entity_id
_entity_poly.type
_entity_poly.pdbx_seq_one_letter_code
_entity_poly.pdbx_strand_id
1 'polypeptide(L)'
;MDQIKRRFSIPTSTVLHCRTLFNGRQREKMGLSHLDPGDVRAIIAQAITAINEVRGRVHYAVQNFTAFAKQLGSELHFHSNDGTPSVTLPVSVEPKGLLGMLAIACFPLGQFHVNGPSAAQCEIFVSEDRTKISFLGERRTRADSLYAGFLDTGTALMQLNAHVVAADADPLLQLADIAAYVCSHAAALGSEDGFWREQLARVIHWYKVG
;
A
#
# COMPACT_ATOMS: atom_id res chain seq x y z
N MET A 1 13.92 -7.30 -10.74
CA MET A 1 13.95 -5.83 -10.92
C MET A 1 15.13 -5.38 -11.78
N ASP A 2 16.33 -5.88 -11.55
CA ASP A 2 17.54 -5.49 -12.31
C ASP A 2 17.43 -5.68 -13.82
N GLN A 3 16.76 -6.74 -14.28
CA GLN A 3 16.54 -6.97 -15.71
C GLN A 3 15.70 -5.85 -16.35
N ILE A 4 14.63 -5.41 -15.66
CA ILE A 4 13.80 -4.27 -16.11
C ILE A 4 14.68 -3.02 -16.16
N LYS A 5 15.43 -2.74 -15.09
CA LYS A 5 16.30 -1.56 -15.03
C LYS A 5 17.33 -1.55 -16.16
N ARG A 6 18.02 -2.66 -16.42
CA ARG A 6 18.99 -2.79 -17.52
C ARG A 6 18.34 -2.55 -18.89
N ARG A 7 17.16 -3.12 -19.13
CA ARG A 7 16.45 -2.98 -20.41
C ARG A 7 16.10 -1.54 -20.75
N PHE A 8 15.73 -0.74 -19.75
CA PHE A 8 15.34 0.66 -19.92
C PHE A 8 16.46 1.66 -19.59
N SER A 9 17.71 1.17 -19.49
CA SER A 9 18.88 1.98 -19.14
C SER A 9 18.70 2.81 -17.85
N ILE A 10 18.06 2.19 -16.86
CA ILE A 10 17.85 2.77 -15.52
C ILE A 10 19.00 2.31 -14.63
N PRO A 11 19.70 3.22 -13.91
CA PRO A 11 20.72 2.83 -12.95
C PRO A 11 20.17 1.83 -11.91
N THR A 12 20.93 0.79 -11.59
CA THR A 12 20.48 -0.25 -10.64
C THR A 12 20.21 0.32 -9.24
N SER A 13 20.97 1.35 -8.85
CA SER A 13 20.80 2.10 -7.61
C SER A 13 19.54 2.98 -7.57
N THR A 14 18.90 3.25 -8.71
CA THR A 14 17.69 4.08 -8.75
C THR A 14 16.48 3.30 -8.24
N VAL A 15 15.85 3.79 -7.17
CA VAL A 15 14.59 3.24 -6.65
C VAL A 15 13.44 3.54 -7.60
N LEU A 16 12.78 2.50 -8.09
CA LEU A 16 11.57 2.64 -8.89
C LEU A 16 10.35 2.77 -7.99
N HIS A 17 9.96 4.01 -7.77
CA HIS A 17 8.70 4.39 -7.13
C HIS A 17 7.78 5.00 -8.21
N CYS A 18 6.48 4.75 -8.14
CA CYS A 18 5.45 5.36 -8.98
C CYS A 18 5.58 6.89 -9.05
N ARG A 19 5.92 7.57 -7.95
CA ARG A 19 6.19 9.01 -7.99
C ARG A 19 7.37 9.35 -8.90
N THR A 20 8.44 8.56 -8.84
CA THR A 20 9.60 8.70 -9.73
C THR A 20 9.19 8.46 -11.17
N LEU A 21 8.43 7.41 -11.46
CA LEU A 21 8.05 7.04 -12.82
C LEU A 21 7.03 7.98 -13.47
N PHE A 22 6.11 8.59 -12.70
CA PHE A 22 5.02 9.39 -13.26
C PHE A 22 5.22 10.90 -13.17
N ASN A 23 6.01 11.40 -12.22
CA ASN A 23 6.28 12.83 -12.10
C ASN A 23 7.50 13.23 -12.96
N GLY A 24 7.28 14.00 -14.03
CA GLY A 24 8.35 14.41 -14.96
C GLY A 24 9.53 15.10 -14.28
N ARG A 25 9.28 15.97 -13.29
CA ARG A 25 10.35 16.63 -12.52
C ARG A 25 11.14 15.64 -11.66
N GLN A 26 10.49 14.60 -11.14
CA GLN A 26 11.18 13.55 -10.37
C GLN A 26 11.97 12.63 -11.29
N ARG A 27 11.43 12.25 -12.46
CA ARG A 27 12.17 11.50 -13.48
C ARG A 27 13.46 12.22 -13.85
N GLU A 28 13.38 13.51 -14.14
CA GLU A 28 14.54 14.34 -14.50
C GLU A 28 15.60 14.35 -13.38
N LYS A 29 15.19 14.60 -12.14
CA LYS A 29 16.09 14.57 -10.97
C LYS A 29 16.79 13.23 -10.78
N MET A 30 16.12 12.12 -11.14
CA MET A 30 16.65 10.77 -11.03
C MET A 30 17.44 10.32 -12.28
N GLY A 31 17.68 11.23 -13.25
CA GLY A 31 18.39 10.91 -14.48
C GLY A 31 17.60 10.01 -15.43
N LEU A 32 16.27 10.05 -15.36
CA LEU A 32 15.35 9.23 -16.15
C LEU A 32 14.56 10.07 -17.17
N SER A 33 15.09 11.22 -17.59
CA SER A 33 14.44 12.11 -18.56
C SER A 33 14.30 11.49 -19.95
N HIS A 34 15.11 10.48 -20.26
CA HIS A 34 15.05 9.73 -21.53
C HIS A 34 13.86 8.79 -21.63
N LEU A 35 13.18 8.45 -20.52
CA LEU A 35 12.02 7.57 -20.53
C LEU A 35 10.78 8.33 -21.00
N ASP A 36 10.20 7.87 -22.11
CA ASP A 36 8.94 8.39 -22.60
C ASP A 36 7.73 7.74 -21.88
N PRO A 37 6.49 8.24 -22.08
CA PRO A 37 5.31 7.63 -21.47
C PRO A 37 5.07 6.16 -21.85
N GLY A 38 5.49 5.75 -23.05
CA GLY A 38 5.43 4.36 -23.53
C GLY A 38 6.41 3.47 -22.79
N ASP A 39 7.63 3.93 -22.54
CA ASP A 39 8.63 3.25 -21.71
C ASP A 39 8.10 3.03 -20.29
N VAL A 40 7.48 4.05 -19.69
CA VAL A 40 6.89 3.94 -18.36
C VAL A 40 5.79 2.87 -18.32
N ARG A 41 4.91 2.84 -19.34
CA ARG A 41 3.88 1.79 -19.46
C ARG A 41 4.51 0.40 -19.64
N ALA A 42 5.57 0.29 -20.43
CA ALA A 42 6.28 -0.97 -20.65
C ALA A 42 7.02 -1.47 -19.40
N ILE A 43 7.60 -0.56 -18.59
CA ILE A 43 8.19 -0.87 -17.28
C ILE A 43 7.14 -1.49 -16.35
N ILE A 44 5.94 -0.91 -16.30
CA ILE A 44 4.84 -1.42 -15.47
C ILE A 44 4.38 -2.78 -15.96
N ALA A 45 4.15 -2.92 -17.27
CA ALA A 45 3.73 -4.18 -17.84
C ALA A 45 4.72 -5.32 -17.54
N GLN A 46 6.03 -5.02 -17.55
CA GLN A 46 7.09 -5.96 -17.18
C GLN A 46 7.17 -6.20 -15.67
N ALA A 47 6.91 -5.20 -14.84
CA ALA A 47 6.82 -5.39 -13.39
C ALA A 47 5.69 -6.35 -13.03
N ILE A 48 4.51 -6.21 -13.66
CA ILE A 48 3.40 -7.16 -13.49
C ILE A 48 3.77 -8.55 -14.01
N THR A 49 4.45 -8.65 -15.16
CA THR A 49 4.98 -9.94 -15.64
C THR A 49 5.89 -10.58 -14.60
N ALA A 50 6.85 -9.83 -14.05
CA ALA A 50 7.81 -10.33 -13.08
C ALA A 50 7.12 -10.82 -11.78
N ILE A 51 6.10 -10.11 -11.30
CA ILE A 51 5.28 -10.54 -10.16
C ILE A 51 4.62 -11.91 -10.47
N ASN A 52 4.03 -12.05 -11.66
CA ASN A 52 3.34 -13.27 -12.04
C ASN A 52 4.30 -14.47 -12.23
N GLU A 53 5.49 -14.23 -12.81
CA GLU A 53 6.52 -15.27 -13.03
C GLU A 53 6.99 -15.91 -11.72
N VAL A 54 7.12 -15.11 -10.66
CA VAL A 54 7.45 -15.63 -9.31
C VAL A 54 6.23 -16.15 -8.56
N ARG A 55 5.07 -16.26 -9.23
CA ARG A 55 3.77 -16.61 -8.62
C ARG A 55 3.37 -15.68 -7.47
N GLY A 56 3.86 -14.44 -7.52
CA GLY A 56 3.47 -13.39 -6.61
C GLY A 56 1.97 -13.12 -6.73
N ARG A 57 1.34 -12.86 -5.60
CA ARG A 57 -0.09 -12.54 -5.55
C ARG A 57 -0.28 -11.23 -4.81
N VAL A 58 -1.28 -10.46 -5.22
CA VAL A 58 -1.54 -9.14 -4.66
C VAL A 58 -2.79 -9.19 -3.78
N HIS A 59 -2.67 -8.65 -2.57
CA HIS A 59 -3.79 -8.21 -1.75
C HIS A 59 -3.80 -6.70 -1.80
N TYR A 60 -4.94 -6.11 -2.14
CA TYR A 60 -5.05 -4.66 -2.16
C TYR A 60 -6.36 -4.20 -1.53
N ALA A 61 -6.26 -3.06 -0.86
CA ALA A 61 -7.38 -2.30 -0.34
C ALA A 61 -7.32 -0.89 -0.91
N VAL A 62 -8.46 -0.36 -1.33
CA VAL A 62 -8.55 0.98 -1.93
C VAL A 62 -9.76 1.72 -1.37
N GLN A 63 -9.60 3.03 -1.16
CA GLN A 63 -10.67 3.88 -0.64
C GLN A 63 -10.54 5.30 -1.19
N ASN A 64 -11.67 5.95 -1.43
CA ASN A 64 -11.71 7.39 -1.71
C ASN A 64 -11.44 8.16 -0.42
N PHE A 65 -10.29 8.84 -0.35
CA PHE A 65 -9.87 9.58 0.83
C PHE A 65 -10.91 10.63 1.29
N THR A 66 -11.49 11.39 0.36
CA THR A 66 -12.46 12.45 0.67
C THR A 66 -13.74 11.87 1.26
N ALA A 67 -14.25 10.78 0.68
CA ALA A 67 -15.44 10.10 1.18
C ALA A 67 -15.19 9.50 2.57
N PHE A 68 -14.03 8.85 2.75
CA PHE A 68 -13.61 8.30 4.04
C PHE A 68 -13.48 9.37 5.10
N ALA A 69 -12.79 10.48 4.81
CA ALA A 69 -12.61 11.57 5.75
C ALA A 69 -13.94 12.18 6.19
N LYS A 70 -14.89 12.31 5.26
CA LYS A 70 -16.24 12.78 5.56
C LYS A 70 -17.01 11.80 6.45
N GLN A 71 -16.86 10.50 6.25
CA GLN A 71 -17.55 9.47 7.03
C GLN A 71 -16.95 9.27 8.43
N LEU A 72 -15.63 9.31 8.55
CA LEU A 72 -14.93 9.14 9.82
C LEU A 72 -15.19 10.30 10.79
N GLY A 73 -15.35 11.52 10.26
CA GLY A 73 -15.54 12.71 11.08
C GLY A 73 -14.26 13.14 11.79
N SER A 74 -14.42 13.89 12.88
CA SER A 74 -13.31 14.43 13.68
C SER A 74 -13.09 13.68 15.01
N GLU A 75 -13.99 12.77 15.38
CA GLU A 75 -13.99 12.11 16.67
C GLU A 75 -14.49 10.66 16.56
N LEU A 76 -13.90 9.77 17.34
CA LEU A 76 -14.38 8.41 17.55
C LEU A 76 -14.94 8.28 18.97
N HIS A 77 -16.18 7.80 19.07
CA HIS A 77 -16.86 7.58 20.34
C HIS A 77 -16.84 6.09 20.68
N PHE A 78 -16.11 5.75 21.76
CA PHE A 78 -16.08 4.41 22.32
C PHE A 78 -17.07 4.35 23.46
N HIS A 79 -18.18 3.65 23.22
CA HIS A 79 -19.20 3.42 24.23
C HIS A 79 -18.79 2.26 25.13
N SER A 80 -18.83 2.49 26.43
CA SER A 80 -18.71 1.43 27.43
C SER A 80 -20.01 0.63 27.48
N ASN A 81 -19.87 -0.69 27.55
CA ASN A 81 -20.97 -1.61 27.81
C ASN A 81 -21.08 -2.00 29.30
N ASP A 82 -20.15 -1.57 30.15
CA ASP A 82 -20.02 -1.96 31.56
C ASP A 82 -20.25 -0.80 32.54
N GLY A 83 -20.72 0.35 32.05
CA GLY A 83 -21.02 1.54 32.87
C GLY A 83 -19.82 2.43 33.16
N THR A 84 -18.65 2.14 32.59
CA THR A 84 -17.51 3.06 32.59
C THR A 84 -17.75 4.27 31.67
N PRO A 85 -17.03 5.40 31.87
CA PRO A 85 -17.21 6.57 31.00
C PRO A 85 -16.89 6.22 29.55
N SER A 86 -17.76 6.64 28.64
CA SER A 86 -17.45 6.57 27.21
C SER A 86 -16.25 7.46 26.90
N VAL A 87 -15.37 6.99 26.02
CA VAL A 87 -14.16 7.70 25.64
C VAL A 87 -14.33 8.30 24.27
N THR A 88 -14.11 9.60 24.14
CA THR A 88 -14.03 10.28 22.84
C THR A 88 -12.57 10.48 22.49
N LEU A 89 -12.15 10.01 21.32
CA LEU A 89 -10.81 10.22 20.80
C LEU A 89 -10.86 11.16 19.60
N PRO A 90 -10.04 12.24 19.57
CA PRO A 90 -9.92 13.07 18.38
C PRO A 90 -9.24 12.27 17.27
N VAL A 91 -9.68 12.51 16.03
CA VAL A 91 -9.14 11.89 14.83
C VAL A 91 -8.66 12.97 13.88
N SER A 92 -7.39 12.87 13.46
CA SER A 92 -6.89 13.69 12.34
C SER A 92 -6.84 12.81 11.11
N VAL A 93 -7.73 13.07 10.15
CA VAL A 93 -7.75 12.28 8.92
C VAL A 93 -6.57 12.68 8.05
N GLU A 94 -5.49 11.90 8.12
CA GLU A 94 -4.30 12.07 7.30
C GLU A 94 -4.18 10.93 6.28
N PRO A 95 -3.81 11.20 5.02
CA PRO A 95 -3.74 10.16 3.98
C PRO A 95 -2.87 8.96 4.37
N LYS A 96 -1.75 9.22 5.05
CA LYS A 96 -0.81 8.18 5.51
C LYS A 96 -1.41 7.31 6.63
N GLY A 97 -2.28 7.86 7.48
CA GLY A 97 -3.02 7.09 8.47
C GLY A 97 -4.02 6.13 7.82
N LEU A 98 -4.77 6.61 6.83
CA LEU A 98 -5.66 5.75 6.04
C LEU A 98 -4.90 4.63 5.32
N LEU A 99 -3.74 4.91 4.72
CA LEU A 99 -2.91 3.89 4.07
C LEU A 99 -2.48 2.78 5.05
N GLY A 100 -2.15 3.14 6.29
CA GLY A 100 -1.88 2.16 7.35
C GLY A 100 -3.09 1.26 7.62
N MET A 101 -4.29 1.83 7.80
CA MET A 101 -5.51 1.04 8.00
C MET A 101 -5.82 0.11 6.82
N LEU A 102 -5.70 0.61 5.58
CA LEU A 102 -5.96 -0.18 4.38
C LEU A 102 -4.99 -1.35 4.26
N ALA A 103 -3.71 -1.15 4.61
CA ALA A 103 -2.74 -2.22 4.61
C ALA A 103 -3.05 -3.30 5.67
N ILE A 104 -3.50 -2.90 6.86
CA ILE A 104 -3.95 -3.84 7.90
C ILE A 104 -5.16 -4.66 7.41
N ALA A 105 -6.11 -4.02 6.72
CA ALA A 105 -7.29 -4.68 6.17
C ALA A 105 -6.95 -5.75 5.11
N CYS A 106 -5.75 -5.74 4.54
CA CYS A 106 -5.28 -6.76 3.59
C CYS A 106 -4.92 -8.10 4.25
N PHE A 107 -4.87 -8.19 5.59
CA PHE A 107 -4.59 -9.42 6.33
C PHE A 107 -5.87 -9.96 7.01
N PRO A 108 -6.66 -10.79 6.32
CA PRO A 108 -7.92 -11.32 6.87
C PRO A 108 -7.67 -12.37 7.95
N LEU A 109 -8.58 -12.40 8.93
CA LEU A 109 -8.56 -13.32 10.09
C LEU A 109 -9.63 -14.43 10.00
N GLY A 110 -10.18 -14.67 8.80
CA GLY A 110 -11.24 -15.66 8.61
C GLY A 110 -10.76 -17.10 8.79
N GLN A 111 -11.55 -17.92 9.50
CA GLN A 111 -11.27 -19.33 9.82
C GLN A 111 -11.12 -20.26 8.59
N PHE A 112 -11.48 -19.81 7.39
CA PHE A 112 -11.56 -20.66 6.20
C PHE A 112 -10.39 -20.52 5.23
N HIS A 113 -9.35 -19.72 5.53
CA HIS A 113 -8.16 -19.53 4.67
C HIS A 113 -8.44 -19.17 3.20
N VAL A 114 -9.69 -18.83 2.83
CA VAL A 114 -10.10 -18.51 1.44
C VAL A 114 -9.35 -17.30 0.91
N ASN A 115 -8.84 -16.45 1.80
CA ASN A 115 -8.24 -15.16 1.48
C ASN A 115 -6.71 -15.14 1.61
N GLY A 116 -6.02 -16.30 1.63
CA GLY A 116 -4.56 -16.37 1.69
C GLY A 116 -3.97 -16.46 3.11
N PRO A 117 -2.64 -16.27 3.25
CA PRO A 117 -1.97 -16.37 4.54
C PRO A 117 -2.34 -15.21 5.48
N SER A 118 -2.48 -15.53 6.76
CA SER A 118 -2.62 -14.53 7.83
C SER A 118 -1.28 -13.81 8.09
N ALA A 119 -1.31 -12.64 8.74
CA ALA A 119 -0.07 -11.93 9.09
C ALA A 119 0.91 -12.78 9.91
N ALA A 120 0.42 -13.67 10.79
CA ALA A 120 1.24 -14.57 11.59
C ALA A 120 1.98 -15.64 10.76
N GLN A 121 1.56 -15.87 9.52
CA GLN A 121 2.18 -16.80 8.58
C GLN A 121 3.14 -16.11 7.60
N CYS A 122 3.35 -14.80 7.75
CA CYS A 122 4.10 -13.97 6.82
C CYS A 122 5.27 -13.28 7.51
N GLU A 123 6.38 -13.13 6.80
CA GLU A 123 7.37 -12.09 7.09
C GLU A 123 6.92 -10.81 6.36
N ILE A 124 6.81 -9.71 7.11
CA ILE A 124 6.23 -8.46 6.60
C ILE A 124 7.36 -7.44 6.46
N PHE A 125 7.54 -6.90 5.26
CA PHE A 125 8.51 -5.84 4.98
C PHE A 125 7.78 -4.54 4.67
N VAL A 126 8.23 -3.45 5.27
CA VAL A 126 7.65 -2.10 5.08
C VAL A 126 8.78 -1.13 4.76
N SER A 127 8.58 -0.32 3.72
CA SER A 127 9.51 0.78 3.42
C SER A 127 9.48 1.81 4.54
N GLU A 128 10.66 2.29 4.95
CA GLU A 128 10.80 3.33 5.94
C GLU A 128 10.01 4.59 5.54
N ASP A 129 9.18 5.09 6.46
CA ASP A 129 8.42 6.32 6.27
C ASP A 129 8.40 7.13 7.57
N ARG A 130 9.31 8.12 7.62
CA ARG A 130 9.50 9.01 8.78
C ARG A 130 8.42 10.08 8.91
N THR A 131 7.40 10.09 8.05
CA THR A 131 6.30 11.06 8.12
C THR A 131 5.60 10.93 9.47
N LYS A 132 5.52 12.04 10.22
CA LYS A 132 4.85 12.08 11.51
C LYS A 132 3.36 12.37 11.33
N ILE A 133 2.51 11.41 11.73
CA ILE A 133 1.05 11.46 11.63
C ILE A 133 0.40 11.45 13.02
N SER A 134 -0.76 12.09 13.17
CA SER A 134 -1.62 12.10 14.37
C SER A 134 -2.99 11.49 14.05
N PHE A 135 -2.99 10.27 13.53
CA PHE A 135 -4.20 9.67 12.99
C PHE A 135 -5.26 9.38 14.08
N LEU A 136 -4.85 8.80 15.20
CA LEU A 136 -5.71 8.55 16.37
C LEU A 136 -5.11 9.21 17.61
N GLY A 137 -5.85 10.12 18.22
CA GLY A 137 -5.40 10.90 19.37
C GLY A 137 -4.43 12.04 19.01
N GLU A 138 -3.94 12.73 20.03
CA GLU A 138 -3.10 13.93 19.87
C GLU A 138 -1.63 13.63 19.59
N ARG A 139 -1.18 12.38 19.86
CA ARG A 139 0.23 12.01 19.76
C ARG A 139 0.60 11.74 18.31
N ARG A 140 1.69 12.37 17.87
CA ARG A 140 2.29 12.10 16.56
C ARG A 140 3.20 10.86 16.62
N THR A 141 3.01 9.93 15.69
CA THR A 141 3.83 8.74 15.49
C THR A 141 4.33 8.69 14.04
N ARG A 142 5.37 7.90 13.76
CA ARG A 142 5.81 7.71 12.37
C ARG A 142 4.79 6.83 11.64
N ALA A 143 4.57 7.08 10.36
CA ALA A 143 3.65 6.29 9.54
C ALA A 143 4.04 4.80 9.51
N ASP A 144 5.34 4.49 9.45
CA ASP A 144 5.83 3.11 9.52
C ASP A 144 5.62 2.43 10.88
N SER A 145 5.34 3.18 11.94
CA SER A 145 5.01 2.61 13.26
C SER A 145 3.60 2.03 13.32
N LEU A 146 2.74 2.30 12.33
CA LEU A 146 1.40 1.69 12.23
C LEU A 146 1.45 0.20 11.92
N TYR A 147 2.60 -0.33 11.48
CA TYR A 147 2.78 -1.72 11.08
C TYR A 147 3.39 -2.58 12.21
N ALA A 148 3.30 -2.10 13.45
CA ALA A 148 3.72 -2.81 14.65
C ALA A 148 2.58 -2.82 15.68
N GLY A 149 2.30 -4.00 16.24
CA GLY A 149 1.34 -4.13 17.34
C GLY A 149 0.40 -5.32 17.19
N PHE A 150 -0.71 -5.25 17.91
CA PHE A 150 -1.74 -6.29 17.90
C PHE A 150 -3.08 -5.69 17.46
N LEU A 151 -3.84 -6.45 16.68
CA LEU A 151 -5.23 -6.16 16.32
C LEU A 151 -6.11 -7.31 16.81
N ASP A 152 -7.05 -7.00 17.69
CA ASP A 152 -8.08 -7.96 18.15
C ASP A 152 -9.38 -7.69 17.36
N THR A 153 -9.91 -8.72 16.70
CA THR A 153 -11.21 -8.64 15.99
C THR A 153 -12.31 -9.43 16.68
N GLY A 154 -12.14 -9.78 17.95
CA GLY A 154 -13.08 -10.56 18.77
C GLY A 154 -13.10 -12.07 18.45
N THR A 155 -12.66 -12.47 17.26
CA THR A 155 -12.55 -13.86 16.82
C THR A 155 -11.09 -14.35 16.73
N ALA A 156 -10.14 -13.42 16.62
CA ALA A 156 -8.72 -13.71 16.55
C ALA A 156 -7.89 -12.47 16.93
N LEU A 157 -6.68 -12.71 17.44
CA LEU A 157 -5.66 -11.70 17.65
C LEU A 157 -4.63 -11.80 16.53
N MET A 158 -4.36 -10.70 15.85
CA MET A 158 -3.33 -10.58 14.83
C MET A 158 -2.15 -9.78 15.39
N GLN A 159 -0.95 -10.35 15.38
CA GLN A 159 0.26 -9.56 15.60
C GLN A 159 0.84 -9.12 14.26
N LEU A 160 1.06 -7.82 14.12
CA LEU A 160 1.86 -7.25 13.03
C LEU A 160 3.24 -6.92 13.59
N ASN A 161 4.26 -7.50 12.97
CA ASN A 161 5.65 -7.20 13.29
C ASN A 161 6.44 -7.03 11.99
N ALA A 162 6.36 -5.83 11.42
CA ALA A 162 7.02 -5.54 10.16
C ALA A 162 8.51 -5.20 10.34
N HIS A 163 9.34 -5.72 9.43
CA HIS A 163 10.69 -5.27 9.20
C HIS A 163 10.64 -3.94 8.44
N VAL A 164 10.92 -2.85 9.16
CA VAL A 164 11.07 -1.52 8.54
C VAL A 164 12.44 -1.42 7.89
N VAL A 165 12.47 -1.33 6.56
CA VAL A 165 13.69 -1.33 5.76
C VAL A 165 13.71 -0.18 4.76
N ALA A 166 14.89 0.16 4.22
CA ALA A 166 14.98 1.16 3.16
C ALA A 166 14.26 0.70 1.87
N ALA A 167 13.76 1.63 1.06
CA ALA A 167 12.99 1.32 -0.15
C ALA A 167 13.79 0.56 -1.22
N ASP A 168 15.12 0.63 -1.18
CA ASP A 168 16.05 -0.09 -2.04
C ASP A 168 16.54 -1.42 -1.46
N ALA A 169 16.26 -1.70 -0.17
CA ALA A 169 16.73 -2.90 0.51
C ALA A 169 16.09 -4.18 -0.05
N ASP A 170 14.85 -4.10 -0.54
CA ASP A 170 14.14 -5.23 -1.11
C ASP A 170 13.47 -4.87 -2.46
N PRO A 171 13.78 -5.58 -3.56
CA PRO A 171 13.12 -5.39 -4.85
C PRO A 171 11.59 -5.57 -4.82
N LEU A 172 11.04 -6.36 -3.89
CA LEU A 172 9.61 -6.56 -3.70
C LEU A 172 8.91 -5.28 -3.26
N LEU A 173 9.57 -4.38 -2.51
CA LEU A 173 8.98 -3.09 -2.12
C LEU A 173 8.73 -2.21 -3.34
N GLN A 174 9.65 -2.22 -4.32
CA GLN A 174 9.48 -1.49 -5.58
C GLN A 174 8.37 -2.11 -6.44
N LEU A 175 8.26 -3.45 -6.47
CA LEU A 175 7.16 -4.14 -7.16
C LEU A 175 5.81 -3.87 -6.50
N ALA A 176 5.76 -3.85 -5.16
CA ALA A 176 4.57 -3.56 -4.39
C ALA A 176 4.07 -2.12 -4.63
N ASP A 177 4.98 -1.14 -4.70
CA ASP A 177 4.62 0.25 -5.03
C ASP A 177 4.02 0.38 -6.44
N ILE A 178 4.60 -0.32 -7.43
CA ILE A 178 4.04 -0.38 -8.78
C ILE A 178 2.65 -1.04 -8.79
N ALA A 179 2.49 -2.18 -8.10
CA ALA A 179 1.22 -2.89 -8.01
C ALA A 179 0.15 -2.02 -7.32
N ALA A 180 0.49 -1.35 -6.22
CA ALA A 180 -0.40 -0.43 -5.52
C ALA A 180 -0.84 0.72 -6.42
N TYR A 181 0.07 1.25 -7.24
CA TYR A 181 -0.26 2.29 -8.20
C TYR A 181 -1.22 1.81 -9.29
N VAL A 182 -0.99 0.62 -9.86
CA VAL A 182 -1.90 -0.02 -10.83
C VAL A 182 -3.29 -0.19 -10.22
N CYS A 183 -3.37 -0.78 -9.02
CA CYS A 183 -4.63 -1.00 -8.32
C CYS A 183 -5.37 0.31 -8.04
N SER A 184 -4.67 1.35 -7.58
CA SER A 184 -5.27 2.66 -7.30
C SER A 184 -5.81 3.33 -8.57
N HIS A 185 -5.06 3.31 -9.69
CA HIS A 185 -5.49 3.94 -10.94
C HIS A 185 -6.62 3.18 -11.63
N ALA A 186 -6.62 1.84 -11.54
CA ALA A 186 -7.70 1.03 -12.05
C ALA A 186 -9.01 1.19 -11.23
N ALA A 187 -8.90 1.49 -9.94
CA ALA A 187 -10.05 1.72 -9.06
C ALA A 187 -10.62 3.16 -9.12
N ALA A 188 -9.86 4.12 -9.64
CA ALA A 188 -10.32 5.50 -9.78
C ALA A 188 -11.50 5.60 -10.76
N LEU A 189 -12.68 6.04 -10.26
CA LEU A 189 -13.86 6.31 -11.07
C LEU A 189 -13.52 7.30 -12.19
N GLY A 190 -13.78 6.90 -13.45
CA GLY A 190 -13.54 7.74 -14.63
C GLY A 190 -12.20 7.54 -15.33
N SER A 191 -11.38 6.54 -14.95
CA SER A 191 -10.21 6.20 -15.78
C SER A 191 -10.67 5.48 -17.06
N GLU A 192 -10.77 6.22 -18.17
CA GLU A 192 -10.93 5.64 -19.52
C GLU A 192 -9.64 5.01 -20.04
N ASP A 193 -8.56 5.11 -19.26
CA ASP A 193 -7.26 4.56 -19.63
C ASP A 193 -7.27 3.04 -19.46
N GLY A 194 -7.67 2.35 -20.53
CA GLY A 194 -7.77 0.89 -20.62
C GLY A 194 -6.48 0.15 -20.23
N PHE A 195 -5.33 0.82 -20.30
CA PHE A 195 -4.05 0.29 -19.84
C PHE A 195 -4.10 -0.19 -18.39
N TRP A 196 -4.63 0.60 -17.45
CA TRP A 196 -4.63 0.23 -16.03
C TRP A 196 -5.54 -0.97 -15.74
N ARG A 197 -6.68 -1.02 -16.42
CA ARG A 197 -7.63 -2.14 -16.30
C ARG A 197 -7.02 -3.41 -16.87
N GLU A 198 -6.32 -3.31 -18.00
CA GLU A 198 -5.58 -4.42 -18.59
C GLU A 198 -4.49 -4.93 -17.64
N GLN A 199 -3.69 -4.03 -17.06
CA GLN A 199 -2.66 -4.44 -16.10
C GLN A 199 -3.26 -5.05 -14.83
N LEU A 200 -4.36 -4.50 -14.31
CA LEU A 200 -5.06 -5.07 -13.16
C LEU A 200 -5.61 -6.47 -13.45
N ALA A 201 -6.14 -6.71 -14.65
CA ALA A 201 -6.65 -8.01 -15.08
C ALA A 201 -5.53 -9.07 -15.19
N ARG A 202 -4.28 -8.64 -15.39
CA ARG A 202 -3.11 -9.52 -15.40
C ARG A 202 -2.61 -9.87 -14.00
N VAL A 203 -2.95 -9.08 -12.98
CA VAL A 203 -2.52 -9.35 -11.59
C VAL A 203 -3.29 -10.56 -11.05
N ILE A 204 -2.56 -11.51 -10.47
CA ILE A 204 -3.17 -12.65 -9.78
C ILE A 204 -3.50 -12.21 -8.34
N HIS A 205 -4.80 -12.12 -8.03
CA HIS A 205 -5.30 -11.66 -6.73
C HIS A 205 -5.66 -12.85 -5.83
N TRP A 206 -5.47 -12.72 -4.52
CA TRP A 206 -6.14 -13.59 -3.54
C TRP A 206 -7.47 -12.98 -3.10
N TYR A 207 -7.50 -11.66 -2.86
CA TYR A 207 -8.66 -10.98 -2.30
C TYR A 207 -8.65 -9.48 -2.64
N LYS A 208 -9.84 -8.89 -2.79
CA LYS A 208 -10.04 -7.46 -3.03
C LYS A 208 -10.90 -6.89 -1.90
N VAL A 209 -10.43 -5.82 -1.27
CA VAL A 209 -11.22 -5.02 -0.32
C VAL A 209 -11.39 -3.61 -0.91
N GLY A 210 -12.63 -3.16 -1.07
CA GLY A 210 -12.91 -1.83 -1.61
C GLY A 210 -14.36 -1.67 -2.02
#